data_AF-A0A538RTE9-F1
#
_entry.id   AF-A0A538RTE9-F1
#
_cell.length_a   1.000
_cell.length_b   1.000
_cell.length_c   1.000
_cell.angle_alpha   90.00
_cell.angle_beta   90.00
_cell.angle_gamma   90.00
#
_symmetry.space_group_name_H-M   'P 1'
#
loop_
_entity.id
_entity.type
_entity.pdbx_description
1 polymer ?
#
loop_
_entity_poly.entity_id
_entity_poly.type
_entity_poly.pdbx_seq_one_letter_code
_entity_poly.pdbx_strand_id
1 'polypeptide(L)'
;MRHQWIITGALCGVLTMPMLAQASTGNVGTIMETFVVRQFPNAVGHYIGDQRNSVGNEMIVNVHTNMNKRRATEPTLSHFLLLLVAGELRGVQRIPLEPGADCGAEEEV
;
A
#
# COMPACT_ATOMS: atom_id res chain seq x y z
N MET A 1 -8.53 -56.09 -2.17
CA MET A 1 -8.35 -54.97 -3.12
C MET A 1 -9.42 -53.87 -2.95
N ARG A 2 -9.67 -53.39 -1.72
CA ARG A 2 -10.68 -52.34 -1.46
C ARG A 2 -10.21 -51.23 -0.51
N HIS A 3 -8.97 -51.31 -0.03
CA HIS A 3 -8.41 -50.43 1.00
C HIS A 3 -7.41 -49.41 0.43
N GLN A 4 -6.90 -49.66 -0.79
CA GLN A 4 -5.96 -48.79 -1.49
C GLN A 4 -6.61 -47.50 -2.01
N TRP A 5 -7.94 -47.47 -2.16
CA TRP A 5 -8.68 -46.30 -2.64
C TRP A 5 -8.96 -45.26 -1.54
N ILE A 6 -8.85 -45.64 -0.27
CA ILE A 6 -9.15 -44.75 0.87
C ILE A 6 -7.93 -43.90 1.23
N ILE A 7 -6.72 -44.41 0.99
CA ILE A 7 -5.47 -43.71 1.35
C ILE A 7 -5.16 -42.57 0.37
N THR A 8 -5.54 -42.70 -0.90
CA THR A 8 -5.29 -41.67 -1.93
C THR A 8 -6.18 -40.43 -1.76
N GLY A 9 -7.38 -40.57 -1.19
CA GLY A 9 -8.28 -39.45 -0.94
C GLY A 9 -7.84 -38.54 0.22
N ALA A 10 -7.18 -39.11 1.23
CA ALA A 10 -6.75 -38.36 2.41
C ALA A 10 -5.50 -37.49 2.16
N LEU A 11 -4.66 -37.85 1.18
CA LEU A 11 -3.44 -37.09 0.87
C LEU A 11 -3.71 -35.82 0.04
N CYS A 12 -4.88 -35.71 -0.60
CA CYS A 12 -5.23 -34.57 -1.47
C CYS A 12 -5.91 -33.40 -0.74
N GLY A 13 -6.23 -33.55 0.57
CA GLY A 13 -6.95 -32.54 1.34
C GLY A 13 -6.08 -31.46 2.00
N VAL A 14 -4.75 -31.63 2.04
CA VAL A 14 -3.85 -30.75 2.81
C VAL A 14 -3.26 -29.61 1.97
N LEU A 15 -3.39 -29.64 0.64
CA LEU A 15 -2.69 -28.71 -0.25
C LEU A 15 -3.46 -27.43 -0.63
N THR A 16 -4.69 -27.25 -0.15
CA THR A 16 -5.48 -26.04 -0.44
C THR A 16 -5.63 -25.13 0.77
N MET A 17 -4.67 -25.13 1.71
CA MET A 17 -4.61 -24.02 2.65
C MET A 17 -4.26 -22.76 1.85
N PRO A 18 -5.12 -21.72 1.83
CA PRO A 18 -4.72 -20.45 1.27
C PRO A 18 -3.57 -19.98 2.15
N MET A 19 -2.36 -20.02 1.59
CA MET A 19 -1.19 -19.44 2.22
C MET A 19 -1.56 -17.97 2.41
N LEU A 20 -1.86 -17.57 3.65
CA LEU A 20 -2.06 -16.17 3.99
C LEU A 20 -0.72 -15.49 3.68
N ALA A 21 -0.61 -14.95 2.47
CA ALA A 21 0.48 -14.10 2.06
C ALA A 21 0.35 -12.85 2.92
N GLN A 22 0.97 -12.89 4.10
CA GLN A 22 1.14 -11.70 4.92
C GLN A 22 1.81 -10.66 4.04
N ALA A 23 1.21 -9.47 3.95
CA ALA A 23 1.77 -8.38 3.19
C ALA A 23 3.21 -8.15 3.68
N SER A 24 4.19 -8.52 2.86
CA SER A 24 5.60 -8.46 3.20
C SER A 24 5.99 -6.99 3.40
N THR A 25 6.29 -6.62 4.65
CA THR A 25 6.69 -5.26 5.02
C THR A 25 7.99 -4.84 4.35
N GLY A 26 8.82 -5.81 3.90
CA GLY A 26 10.11 -5.58 3.26
C GLY A 26 10.04 -4.98 1.86
N ASN A 27 8.93 -5.18 1.12
CA ASN A 27 8.81 -4.66 -0.26
C ASN A 27 8.04 -3.34 -0.35
N VAL A 28 7.31 -2.95 0.71
CA VAL A 28 6.46 -1.74 0.70
C VAL A 28 7.28 -0.48 0.41
N GLY A 29 8.47 -0.36 1.00
CA GLY A 29 9.37 0.76 0.76
C GLY A 29 9.79 0.88 -0.71
N THR A 30 10.14 -0.24 -1.35
CA THR A 30 10.52 -0.27 -2.78
C THR A 30 9.34 0.04 -3.70
N ILE A 31 8.15 -0.46 -3.38
CA ILE A 31 6.92 -0.15 -4.14
C ILE A 31 6.61 1.34 -4.05
N MET A 32 6.71 1.92 -2.86
CA MET A 32 6.46 3.33 -2.61
C MET A 32 7.48 4.22 -3.32
N GLU A 33 8.78 3.89 -3.21
CA GLU A 33 9.86 4.57 -3.91
C GLU A 33 9.64 4.54 -5.43
N THR A 34 9.36 3.35 -5.98
CA THR A 34 9.08 3.17 -7.41
C THR A 34 7.86 3.97 -7.86
N PHE A 35 6.82 4.02 -7.03
CA PHE A 35 5.62 4.81 -7.30
C PHE A 35 5.94 6.31 -7.35
N VAL A 36 6.65 6.84 -6.34
CA VAL A 36 6.97 8.28 -6.24
C VAL A 36 7.87 8.73 -7.39
N VAL A 37 8.90 7.96 -7.75
CA VAL A 37 9.79 8.28 -8.89
C VAL A 37 9.01 8.30 -10.21
N ARG A 38 8.06 7.38 -10.41
CA ARG A 38 7.22 7.37 -11.61
C ARG A 38 6.23 8.54 -11.65
N GLN A 39 5.66 8.90 -10.51
CA GLN A 39 4.68 9.98 -10.41
C GLN A 39 5.35 11.36 -10.57
N PHE A 40 6.61 11.50 -10.13
CA PHE A 40 7.35 12.76 -10.15
C PHE A 40 8.75 12.60 -10.78
N PRO A 41 8.84 12.28 -12.09
CA PRO A 41 10.12 11.98 -12.74
C PRO A 41 11.08 13.17 -12.80
N ASN A 42 10.57 14.39 -12.57
CA ASN A 42 11.34 15.63 -12.61
C ASN A 42 11.65 16.21 -11.21
N ALA A 43 11.34 15.48 -10.13
CA ALA A 43 11.68 15.90 -8.78
C ALA A 43 13.20 15.79 -8.55
N VAL A 44 13.77 16.74 -7.81
CA VAL A 44 15.21 16.79 -7.48
C VAL A 44 15.50 16.07 -6.17
N GLY A 45 14.49 15.98 -5.32
CA GLY A 45 14.50 15.24 -4.07
C GLY A 45 13.06 15.03 -3.62
N HIS A 46 12.84 13.90 -2.94
CA HIS A 46 11.58 13.58 -2.32
C HIS A 46 11.75 13.25 -0.84
N TYR A 47 10.75 13.63 -0.05
CA TYR A 47 10.53 13.03 1.27
C TYR A 47 9.24 12.27 1.20
N ILE A 48 9.29 11.03 1.67
CA ILE A 48 8.14 10.14 1.71
C ILE A 48 7.84 9.84 3.18
N GLY A 49 6.70 10.32 3.65
CA GLY A 49 6.15 9.94 4.95
C GLY A 49 5.00 8.97 4.73
N ASP A 50 5.01 7.84 5.43
CA ASP A 50 3.99 6.81 5.28
C ASP A 50 3.28 6.40 6.57
N GLN A 51 1.99 6.08 6.45
CA GLN A 51 1.20 5.43 7.50
C GLN A 51 0.55 4.19 6.92
N ARG A 52 0.69 3.05 7.60
CA ARG A 52 0.27 1.74 7.10
C ARG A 52 -0.84 1.17 7.98
N ASN A 53 -1.90 0.69 7.33
CA ASN A 53 -2.93 -0.13 7.96
C ASN A 53 -3.09 -1.41 7.14
N SER A 54 -3.06 -2.58 7.79
CA SER A 54 -3.11 -3.88 7.12
C SER A 54 -4.24 -4.75 7.65
N VAL A 55 -4.99 -5.39 6.75
CA VAL A 55 -6.00 -6.39 7.06
C VAL A 55 -5.78 -7.60 6.14
N GLY A 56 -5.38 -8.73 6.71
CA GLY A 56 -5.07 -9.93 5.92
C GLY A 56 -3.90 -9.73 4.95
N ASN A 57 -4.16 -9.92 3.65
CA ASN A 57 -3.18 -9.68 2.58
C ASN A 57 -3.28 -8.27 1.97
N GLU A 58 -4.21 -7.45 2.45
CA GLU A 58 -4.43 -6.09 1.98
C GLU A 58 -3.73 -5.09 2.91
N MET A 59 -3.11 -4.08 2.33
CA MET A 59 -2.46 -3.00 3.05
C MET A 59 -2.78 -1.68 2.36
N ILE A 60 -3.32 -0.74 3.12
CA ILE A 60 -3.46 0.65 2.71
C ILE A 60 -2.23 1.41 3.20
N VAL A 61 -1.54 2.04 2.26
CA VAL A 61 -0.40 2.91 2.55
C VAL A 61 -0.81 4.34 2.22
N ASN A 62 -0.91 5.15 3.26
CA ASN A 62 -1.03 6.59 3.13
C ASN A 62 0.38 7.15 2.86
N VAL A 63 0.56 7.82 1.72
CA VAL A 63 1.84 8.36 1.25
C VAL A 63 1.75 9.88 1.12
N HIS A 64 2.53 10.58 1.94
CA HIS A 64 2.77 12.02 1.82
C HIS A 64 4.08 12.27 1.10
N THR A 65 4.03 13.08 0.05
CA THR A 65 5.19 13.40 -0.78
C THR A 65 5.43 14.91 -0.77
N ASN A 66 6.64 15.33 -0.41
CA ASN A 66 7.11 16.70 -0.55
C ASN A 66 8.18 16.75 -1.65
N MET A 67 7.83 17.29 -2.82
CA MET A 67 8.71 17.32 -3.99
C MET A 67 9.34 18.70 -4.19
N ASN A 68 10.67 18.75 -4.20
CA ASN A 68 11.39 19.94 -4.67
C ASN A 68 11.59 19.84 -6.19
N LYS A 69 11.14 20.87 -6.92
CA LYS A 69 11.35 20.99 -8.38
C LYS A 69 12.45 22.02 -8.66
N ARG A 70 13.28 21.80 -9.69
CA ARG A 70 14.40 22.70 -10.05
C ARG A 70 14.04 24.18 -10.27
N ARG A 71 12.77 24.48 -10.56
CA ARG A 71 12.30 25.84 -10.92
C ARG A 71 11.15 26.35 -10.05
N ALA A 72 10.76 25.62 -9.01
CA ALA A 72 9.67 26.03 -8.14
C ALA A 72 10.22 26.65 -6.85
N THR A 73 9.70 27.82 -6.47
CA THR A 73 10.04 28.50 -5.21
C THR A 73 9.50 27.74 -3.99
N GLU A 74 8.42 26.98 -4.18
CA GLU A 74 7.77 26.20 -3.12
C GLU A 74 7.69 24.71 -3.47
N PRO A 75 7.84 23.83 -2.47
CA PRO A 75 7.69 22.39 -2.65
C PRO A 75 6.27 22.02 -3.11
N THR A 76 6.17 21.08 -4.04
CA THR A 76 4.87 20.48 -4.38
C THR A 76 4.54 19.41 -3.36
N LEU A 77 3.60 19.71 -2.46
CA LEU A 77 2.99 18.73 -1.57
C LEU A 77 1.98 17.89 -2.36
N SER A 78 1.96 16.58 -2.12
CA SER A 78 0.96 15.67 -2.67
C SER A 78 0.71 14.51 -1.73
N HIS A 79 -0.51 13.98 -1.77
CA HIS A 79 -1.00 12.96 -0.85
C HIS A 79 -1.71 11.86 -1.65
N PHE A 80 -1.33 10.60 -1.39
CA PHE A 80 -1.88 9.43 -2.06
C PHE A 80 -2.26 8.34 -1.06
N LEU A 81 -3.31 7.59 -1.37
CA LEU A 81 -3.58 6.28 -0.80
C LEU A 81 -3.20 5.22 -1.82
N LEU A 82 -2.37 4.27 -1.39
CA LEU A 82 -2.00 3.09 -2.17
C LEU A 82 -2.67 1.87 -1.57
N LEU A 83 -3.35 1.08 -2.40
CA LEU A 83 -3.84 -0.24 -2.03
C LEU A 83 -2.84 -1.29 -2.50
N LEU A 84 -2.23 -1.99 -1.56
CA LEU A 84 -1.39 -3.14 -1.81
C LEU A 84 -2.18 -4.42 -1.50
N VAL A 85 -2.21 -5.39 -2.40
CA VAL A 85 -2.81 -6.70 -2.16
C VAL A 85 -1.77 -7.76 -2.47
N ALA A 86 -1.49 -8.62 -1.49
CA ALA A 86 -0.43 -9.64 -1.56
C ALA A 86 0.95 -9.05 -1.96
N GLY A 87 1.23 -7.81 -1.55
CA GLY A 87 2.50 -7.14 -1.86
C GLY A 87 2.59 -6.52 -3.26
N GLU A 88 1.49 -6.41 -4.00
CA GLU A 88 1.44 -5.71 -5.29
C GLU A 88 0.55 -4.48 -5.24
N LEU A 89 0.93 -3.41 -5.94
CA LEU A 89 0.12 -2.20 -6.08
C LEU A 89 -1.12 -2.49 -6.94
N ARG A 90 -2.30 -2.44 -6.32
CA ARG A 90 -3.60 -2.67 -6.97
C ARG A 90 -4.41 -1.40 -7.19
N GLY A 91 -4.20 -0.39 -6.36
CA GLY A 91 -4.98 0.85 -6.42
C GLY A 91 -4.17 2.06 -6.02
N VAL A 92 -4.50 3.19 -6.64
CA VAL A 92 -3.92 4.51 -6.34
C VAL A 92 -5.06 5.51 -6.30
N GLN A 93 -5.15 6.27 -5.21
CA GLN A 93 -6.04 7.42 -5.11
C GLN A 93 -5.26 8.65 -4.69
N ARG A 94 -5.39 9.73 -5.44
CA ARG A 94 -4.87 11.04 -5.04
C ARG A 94 -5.86 11.69 -4.10
N ILE A 95 -5.40 12.10 -2.92
CA ILE A 95 -6.20 12.89 -1.99
C ILE A 95 -5.89 14.38 -2.25
N PRO A 96 -6.90 15.22 -2.53
CA PRO A 96 -6.72 16.66 -2.57
C PRO A 96 -6.21 17.16 -1.22
N LEU A 97 -5.15 17.97 -1.25
CA LEU A 97 -4.75 18.75 -0.09
C LEU A 97 -5.73 19.92 0.01
N GLU A 98 -6.79 19.76 0.80
CA GLU A 98 -7.77 20.82 1.04
C GLU A 98 -7.05 22.10 1.50
N PRO A 99 -7.32 23.28 0.91
CA PRO A 99 -6.89 24.54 1.46
C PRO A 99 -7.74 24.84 2.70
N GLY A 100 -7.33 24.34 3.86
CA GLY A 100 -7.97 24.63 5.14
C GLY A 100 -8.95 23.57 5.64
N ALA A 101 -8.52 22.30 5.69
CA ALA A 101 -9.15 21.36 6.61
C ALA A 101 -8.83 21.79 8.06
N ASP A 102 -9.58 22.78 8.54
CA ASP A 102 -9.78 23.01 9.95
C ASP A 102 -10.50 21.76 10.46
N CYS A 103 -9.76 20.86 11.11
CA CYS A 103 -10.35 19.75 11.83
C CYS A 103 -11.22 20.37 12.93
N GLY A 104 -12.48 20.66 12.62
CA GLY A 104 -13.47 21.01 13.63
C GLY A 104 -13.47 19.91 14.67
N ALA A 105 -13.19 20.27 15.92
CA ALA A 105 -13.19 19.33 17.03
C ALA A 105 -14.51 18.56 17.04
N GLU A 106 -14.43 17.24 17.25
CA GLU A 106 -15.59 16.38 17.38
C GLU A 106 -16.44 16.91 18.54
N GLU A 107 -17.64 17.43 18.22
CA GLU A 107 -18.59 17.86 19.24
C GLU A 107 -19.20 16.59 19.85
N GLU A 108 -18.88 16.36 21.11
CA GLU A 108 -19.41 15.27 21.93
C GLU A 108 -20.92 15.51 22.13
N VAL A 109 -21.76 14.64 21.52
CA VAL A 109 -23.23 14.64 21.69
C VAL A 109 -23.63 13.67 22.78
#